data_AF-A0A183PL48-F1
#
_entry.id   AF-A0A183PL48-F1
#
_cell.length_a   1.000
_cell.length_b   1.000
_cell.length_c   1.000
_cell.angle_alpha   90.00
_cell.angle_beta   90.00
_cell.angle_gamma   90.00
#
_symmetry.space_group_name_H-M   'P 1'
#
loop_
_entity.id
_entity.type
_entity.pdbx_description
1 polymer ?
#
loop_
_entity_poly.entity_id
_entity_poly.type
_entity_poly.pdbx_seq_one_letter_code
_entity_poly.pdbx_strand_id
1 'polypeptide(L)'
;MLLLLFRSGAFTSASDPPCSSIMLPKYVEILKLNVINETNVYFNNLERFKNRWNQLKPGKNVLDSNNNELCQSAVTMIKEYETEFREFELIRQKLIRDYEYFDMPKPEFSLVSELANDLNEYSLMWLEYDHFSKELQNYAKEDWISFKSRYYVFEEFLTEWSNKLRSLQPTPMTVRLQKEIDGFMVKFTRIDINPIFDYLIYG
;
A
#
# COMPACT_ATOMS: atom_id res chain seq x y z
N MET A 1 -63.18 -75.64 7.74
CA MET A 1 -64.16 -74.59 7.43
C MET A 1 -63.97 -73.45 8.43
N LEU A 2 -63.54 -72.28 7.94
CA LEU A 2 -63.60 -70.92 8.53
C LEU A 2 -62.82 -70.71 9.85
N LEU A 3 -61.64 -70.07 9.79
CA LEU A 3 -61.35 -68.63 9.96
C LEU A 3 -60.91 -68.32 11.40
N LEU A 4 -59.75 -67.65 11.57
CA LEU A 4 -59.64 -66.36 12.27
C LEU A 4 -58.16 -65.92 12.44
N LEU A 5 -57.91 -64.70 11.95
CA LEU A 5 -57.00 -63.68 12.50
C LEU A 5 -55.47 -63.89 12.33
N PHE A 6 -54.94 -63.51 11.16
CA PHE A 6 -53.60 -62.94 11.10
C PHE A 6 -53.67 -61.42 11.26
N ARG A 7 -53.29 -60.98 12.46
CA ARG A 7 -53.19 -59.59 12.89
C ARG A 7 -52.01 -58.94 12.16
N SER A 8 -52.28 -57.82 11.50
CA SER A 8 -51.28 -56.95 10.88
C SER A 8 -50.26 -56.49 11.92
N GLY A 9 -49.03 -57.03 11.84
CA GLY A 9 -47.89 -56.49 12.55
C GLY A 9 -47.37 -55.27 11.79
N ALA A 10 -47.63 -54.08 12.32
CA ALA A 10 -47.01 -52.85 11.87
C ALA A 10 -45.50 -52.94 12.14
N PHE A 11 -44.70 -53.13 11.08
CA PHE A 11 -43.27 -52.93 11.11
C PHE A 11 -43.01 -51.48 10.66
N THR A 12 -43.14 -50.52 11.57
CA THR A 12 -42.57 -49.19 11.36
C THR A 12 -41.07 -49.31 11.59
N SER A 13 -40.35 -49.80 10.57
CA SER A 13 -38.90 -49.67 10.49
C SER A 13 -38.61 -48.21 10.21
N ALA A 14 -38.27 -47.45 11.25
CA ALA A 14 -37.61 -46.16 11.10
C ALA A 14 -36.34 -46.38 10.26
N SER A 15 -36.40 -46.01 8.98
CA SER A 15 -35.25 -46.00 8.09
C SER A 15 -34.40 -44.80 8.48
N ASP A 16 -33.39 -45.01 9.33
CA ASP A 16 -32.36 -44.01 9.55
C ASP A 16 -31.70 -43.68 8.19
N PRO A 17 -31.62 -42.40 7.80
CA PRO A 17 -31.05 -42.02 6.51
C PRO A 17 -29.56 -42.39 6.43
N PRO A 18 -29.08 -42.83 5.25
CA PRO A 18 -27.70 -43.28 5.08
C PRO A 18 -26.73 -42.15 5.42
N CYS A 19 -25.68 -42.48 6.18
CA CYS A 19 -24.68 -41.52 6.68
C CYS A 19 -24.12 -40.62 5.55
N SER A 20 -24.03 -41.11 4.32
CA SER A 20 -23.61 -40.33 3.14
C SER A 20 -24.48 -39.10 2.85
N SER A 21 -25.78 -39.14 3.15
CA SER A 21 -26.72 -38.02 2.92
C SER A 21 -26.57 -36.88 3.93
N ILE A 22 -25.98 -37.15 5.11
CA ILE A 22 -25.81 -36.16 6.20
C ILE A 22 -24.39 -35.55 6.17
N MET A 23 -23.43 -36.25 5.58
CA MET A 23 -22.02 -35.87 5.60
C MET A 23 -21.73 -34.67 4.68
N LEU A 24 -22.25 -34.67 3.44
CA LEU A 24 -22.06 -33.58 2.47
C LEU A 24 -22.49 -32.20 3.00
N PRO A 25 -23.69 -32.03 3.60
CA PRO A 25 -24.10 -30.76 4.21
C PRO A 25 -23.18 -30.31 5.35
N LYS A 26 -22.76 -31.23 6.23
CA LYS A 26 -21.84 -30.93 7.33
C LYS A 26 -20.46 -30.46 6.84
N TYR A 27 -19.94 -31.05 5.78
CA TYR A 27 -18.66 -30.62 5.19
C TYR A 27 -18.75 -29.21 4.61
N VAL A 28 -19.84 -28.86 3.93
CA VAL A 28 -20.06 -27.49 3.41
C VAL A 28 -20.11 -26.48 4.54
N GLU A 29 -20.77 -26.80 5.65
CA GLU A 29 -20.86 -25.92 6.81
C GLU A 29 -19.49 -25.65 7.46
N ILE A 30 -18.63 -26.68 7.54
CA ILE A 30 -17.24 -26.52 8.00
C ILE A 30 -16.46 -25.57 7.08
N LEU A 31 -16.60 -25.68 5.75
CA LEU A 31 -15.91 -24.80 4.81
C LEU A 31 -16.39 -23.34 4.93
N LYS A 32 -17.70 -23.13 5.11
CA LYS A 32 -18.27 -21.79 5.38
C LYS A 32 -17.69 -21.18 6.66
N LEU A 33 -17.59 -21.97 7.74
CA LEU A 33 -16.95 -21.53 8.98
C LEU A 33 -15.47 -21.18 8.80
N ASN A 34 -14.75 -21.93 7.95
CA ASN A 34 -13.36 -21.61 7.65
C ASN A 34 -13.22 -20.26 6.94
N VAL A 35 -14.07 -19.95 5.96
CA VAL A 35 -14.07 -18.64 5.28
C VAL A 35 -14.35 -17.49 6.27
N ILE A 36 -15.30 -17.69 7.19
CA ILE A 36 -15.58 -16.71 8.25
C ILE A 36 -14.35 -16.52 9.15
N ASN A 37 -13.68 -17.61 9.54
CA ASN A 37 -12.49 -17.53 10.37
C ASN A 37 -11.32 -16.82 9.64
N GLU A 38 -11.07 -17.16 8.37
CA GLU A 38 -10.08 -16.48 7.53
C GLU A 38 -10.37 -14.98 7.42
N THR A 39 -11.64 -14.61 7.30
CA THR A 39 -12.10 -13.21 7.27
C THR A 39 -11.80 -12.48 8.57
N ASN A 40 -12.03 -13.11 9.72
CA ASN A 40 -11.69 -12.51 11.02
C ASN A 40 -10.18 -12.32 11.17
N VAL A 41 -9.38 -13.30 10.74
CA VAL A 41 -7.92 -13.19 10.72
C VAL A 41 -7.45 -12.06 9.81
N TYR A 42 -8.06 -11.93 8.63
CA TYR A 42 -7.80 -10.85 7.69
C TYR A 42 -8.04 -9.47 8.33
N PHE A 43 -9.20 -9.24 8.95
CA PHE A 43 -9.50 -7.95 9.59
C PHE A 43 -8.56 -7.65 10.76
N ASN A 44 -8.25 -8.63 11.60
CA ASN A 44 -7.28 -8.46 12.69
C ASN A 44 -5.89 -8.05 12.17
N ASN A 45 -5.44 -8.66 11.08
CA ASN A 45 -4.16 -8.31 10.46
C ASN A 45 -4.21 -6.92 9.83
N LEU A 46 -5.33 -6.55 9.20
CA LEU A 46 -5.54 -5.24 8.59
C LEU A 46 -5.54 -4.12 9.64
N GLU A 47 -6.15 -4.34 10.81
CA GLU A 47 -6.11 -3.39 11.93
C GLU A 47 -4.69 -3.20 12.46
N ARG A 48 -3.94 -4.29 12.63
CA ARG A 48 -2.52 -4.22 13.04
C ARG A 48 -1.69 -3.43 12.03
N PHE A 49 -1.90 -3.70 10.74
CA PHE A 49 -1.25 -2.97 9.67
C PHE A 49 -1.60 -1.48 9.72
N LYS A 50 -2.88 -1.12 9.82
CA LYS A 50 -3.36 0.26 9.93
C LYS A 50 -2.74 0.98 11.13
N ASN A 51 -2.68 0.32 12.29
CA ASN A 51 -2.09 0.91 13.49
C ASN A 51 -0.59 1.19 13.29
N ARG A 52 0.14 0.26 12.68
CA ARG A 52 1.56 0.43 12.38
C ARG A 52 1.78 1.58 11.37
N TRP A 53 0.96 1.63 10.32
CA TRP A 53 0.98 2.71 9.34
C TRP A 53 0.72 4.08 10.00
N ASN A 54 -0.31 4.20 10.83
CA ASN A 54 -0.63 5.46 11.50
C ASN A 54 0.47 5.96 12.44
N GLN A 55 1.25 5.05 13.04
CA GLN A 55 2.37 5.41 13.92
C GLN A 55 3.61 5.88 13.15
N LEU A 56 3.84 5.30 11.97
CA LEU A 56 5.09 5.45 11.23
C LEU A 56 4.97 6.35 10.00
N LYS A 57 3.75 6.63 9.52
CA LYS A 57 3.57 7.44 8.32
C LYS A 57 4.21 8.81 8.48
N PRO A 58 4.84 9.35 7.42
CA PRO A 58 5.61 10.59 7.51
C PRO A 58 4.75 11.76 8.04
N GLY A 59 5.15 12.31 9.19
CA GLY A 59 4.51 13.47 9.78
C GLY A 59 5.03 14.79 9.22
N LYS A 60 4.49 15.90 9.73
CA LYS A 60 4.96 17.26 9.41
C LYS A 60 6.45 17.47 9.75
N ASN A 61 6.94 16.79 10.79
CA ASN A 61 8.34 16.83 11.21
C ASN A 61 9.31 16.41 10.09
N VAL A 62 8.95 15.43 9.26
CA VAL A 62 9.78 15.01 8.12
C VAL A 62 9.70 16.05 7.00
N LEU A 63 8.50 16.57 6.72
CA LEU A 63 8.25 17.57 5.68
C LEU A 63 8.93 18.92 5.94
N ASP A 64 9.06 19.30 7.21
CA ASP A 64 9.72 20.54 7.63
C ASP A 64 11.23 20.35 7.85
N SER A 65 11.72 19.10 7.88
CA SER A 65 13.15 18.81 8.04
C SER A 65 13.91 19.12 6.74
N ASN A 66 15.10 19.70 6.83
CA ASN A 66 15.99 19.84 5.68
C ASN A 66 16.92 18.63 5.48
N ASN A 67 16.47 17.45 5.93
CA ASN A 67 17.26 16.23 5.91
C ASN A 67 16.77 15.32 4.77
N ASN A 68 17.61 15.16 3.76
CA ASN A 68 17.30 14.38 2.56
C ASN A 68 17.29 12.87 2.84
N GLU A 69 18.07 12.38 3.81
CA GLU A 69 18.04 10.97 4.24
C GLU A 69 16.69 10.59 4.88
N LEU A 70 16.12 11.47 5.70
CA LEU A 70 14.81 11.23 6.32
C LEU A 70 13.69 11.20 5.27
N CYS A 71 13.77 12.10 4.29
CA CYS A 71 12.83 12.13 3.17
C CYS A 71 12.96 10.88 2.28
N GLN A 72 14.18 10.44 1.99
CA GLN A 72 14.42 9.21 1.25
C GLN A 72 13.92 7.97 2.01
N SER A 73 14.14 7.92 3.33
CA SER A 73 13.62 6.86 4.20
C SER A 73 12.09 6.83 4.19
N ALA A 74 11.44 7.99 4.22
CA ALA A 74 9.99 8.11 4.12
C ALA A 74 9.45 7.57 2.79
N VAL A 75 10.08 7.90 1.65
CA VAL A 75 9.70 7.34 0.34
C VAL A 75 9.81 5.81 0.32
N THR A 76 10.92 5.27 0.83
CA THR A 76 11.15 3.82 0.88
C THR A 76 10.08 3.14 1.72
N MET A 77 9.79 3.67 2.92
CA MET A 77 8.73 3.16 3.78
C MET A 77 7.37 3.17 3.06
N ILE A 78 6.99 4.27 2.42
CA ILE A 78 5.69 4.34 1.72
C ILE A 78 5.58 3.21 0.68
N LYS A 79 6.61 2.99 -0.13
CA LYS A 79 6.62 1.93 -1.16
C LYS A 79 6.56 0.52 -0.58
N GLU A 80 7.25 0.29 0.54
CA GLU A 80 7.18 -0.99 1.26
C GLU A 80 5.75 -1.25 1.76
N TYR A 81 5.10 -0.23 2.34
CA TYR A 81 3.71 -0.33 2.79
C TYR A 81 2.73 -0.52 1.64
N GLU A 82 2.91 0.16 0.51
CA GLU A 82 2.11 -0.08 -0.69
C GLU A 82 2.26 -1.51 -1.19
N THR A 83 3.48 -2.06 -1.15
CA THR A 83 3.76 -3.43 -1.57
C THR A 83 3.09 -4.43 -0.64
N GLU A 84 3.24 -4.26 0.67
CA GLU A 84 2.57 -5.12 1.66
C GLU A 84 1.03 -5.00 1.58
N PHE A 85 0.51 -3.80 1.32
CA PHE A 85 -0.92 -3.56 1.17
C PHE A 85 -1.53 -4.30 -0.03
N ARG A 86 -0.77 -4.53 -1.10
CA ARG A 86 -1.23 -5.33 -2.25
C ARG A 86 -1.57 -6.76 -1.85
N GLU A 87 -0.87 -7.35 -0.88
CA GLU A 87 -1.18 -8.69 -0.38
C GLU A 87 -2.55 -8.72 0.31
N PHE A 88 -2.90 -7.67 1.07
CA PHE A 88 -4.24 -7.55 1.65
C PHE A 88 -5.33 -7.45 0.57
N GLU A 89 -5.05 -6.79 -0.55
CA GLU A 89 -5.99 -6.69 -1.66
C GLU A 89 -6.17 -8.04 -2.37
N LEU A 90 -5.10 -8.81 -2.55
CA LEU A 90 -5.18 -10.17 -3.09
C LEU A 90 -6.00 -11.11 -2.19
N ILE A 91 -5.79 -11.05 -0.87
CA ILE A 91 -6.56 -11.82 0.11
C ILE A 91 -8.03 -11.39 0.09
N ARG A 92 -8.31 -10.08 0.04
CA ARG A 92 -9.67 -9.54 -0.07
C ARG A 92 -10.41 -10.11 -1.28
N GLN A 93 -9.76 -10.12 -2.45
CA GLN A 93 -10.34 -10.67 -3.68
C GLN A 93 -10.59 -12.17 -3.56
N LYS A 94 -9.69 -12.93 -2.91
CA LYS A 94 -9.90 -14.35 -2.61
C LYS A 94 -11.14 -14.54 -1.72
N LEU A 95 -11.22 -13.82 -0.60
CA LEU A 95 -12.36 -13.91 0.32
C LEU A 95 -13.68 -13.58 -0.39
N ILE A 96 -13.73 -12.53 -1.20
CA ILE A 96 -14.93 -12.16 -1.96
C ILE A 96 -15.40 -13.31 -2.86
N ARG A 97 -14.48 -13.96 -3.57
CA ARG A 97 -14.80 -15.14 -4.41
C ARG A 97 -15.31 -16.31 -3.56
N ASP A 98 -14.72 -16.54 -2.39
CA ASP A 98 -15.16 -17.60 -1.48
C ASP A 98 -16.58 -17.34 -0.95
N TYR A 99 -16.90 -16.10 -0.56
CA TYR A 99 -18.27 -15.71 -0.17
C TYR A 99 -19.28 -15.89 -1.31
N GLU A 100 -18.92 -15.54 -2.54
CA GLU A 100 -19.76 -15.75 -3.73
C GLU A 100 -19.97 -17.25 -4.02
N TYR A 101 -18.92 -18.05 -3.94
CA TYR A 101 -18.98 -19.49 -4.18
C TYR A 101 -19.93 -20.22 -3.22
N PHE A 102 -19.93 -19.81 -1.95
CA PHE A 102 -20.76 -20.41 -0.90
C PHE A 102 -22.13 -19.75 -0.73
N ASP A 103 -22.46 -18.75 -1.55
CA ASP A 103 -23.67 -17.91 -1.46
C ASP A 103 -23.87 -17.35 -0.04
N MET A 104 -22.80 -16.78 0.52
CA MET A 104 -22.77 -16.20 1.85
C MET A 104 -22.84 -14.67 1.79
N PRO A 105 -23.45 -14.01 2.78
CA PRO A 105 -23.44 -12.56 2.86
C PRO A 105 -22.00 -12.05 3.04
N LYS A 106 -21.57 -11.19 2.12
CA LYS A 106 -20.23 -10.60 2.15
C LYS A 106 -20.07 -9.67 3.36
N PRO A 107 -18.91 -9.69 4.03
CA PRO A 107 -18.60 -8.74 5.08
C PRO A 107 -18.33 -7.35 4.49
N GLU A 108 -18.36 -6.32 5.34
CA GLU A 108 -18.06 -4.96 4.94
C GLU A 108 -16.54 -4.74 4.86
N PHE A 109 -16.04 -4.33 3.70
CA PHE A 109 -14.62 -4.09 3.44
C PHE A 109 -14.28 -2.58 3.42
N SER A 110 -14.95 -1.76 4.22
CA SER A 110 -14.70 -0.30 4.27
C SER A 110 -13.30 0.05 4.76
N LEU A 111 -12.80 -0.66 5.78
CA LEU A 111 -11.48 -0.42 6.38
C LEU A 111 -10.32 -0.50 5.37
N VAL A 112 -10.36 -1.47 4.46
CA VAL A 112 -9.31 -1.64 3.44
C VAL A 112 -9.41 -0.54 2.38
N SER A 113 -10.62 -0.12 2.00
CA SER A 113 -10.79 1.01 1.08
C SER A 113 -10.32 2.34 1.67
N GLU A 114 -10.62 2.61 2.95
CA GLU A 114 -10.11 3.79 3.65
C GLU A 114 -8.57 3.82 3.68
N LEU A 115 -7.96 2.68 4.02
CA LEU A 115 -6.52 2.55 4.09
C LEU A 115 -5.84 2.67 2.71
N ALA A 116 -6.48 2.13 1.66
CA ALA A 116 -6.02 2.29 0.29
C ALA A 116 -5.96 3.77 -0.12
N ASN A 117 -7.00 4.54 0.25
CA ASN A 117 -7.05 5.98 -0.04
C ASN A 117 -5.96 6.74 0.72
N ASP A 118 -5.79 6.50 2.03
CA ASP A 118 -4.74 7.15 2.84
C ASP A 118 -3.33 6.83 2.29
N LEU A 119 -3.05 5.56 1.95
CA LEU A 119 -1.77 5.20 1.32
C LEU A 119 -1.56 5.90 -0.04
N ASN A 120 -2.60 5.96 -0.88
CA ASN A 120 -2.53 6.59 -2.18
C ASN A 120 -2.32 8.11 -2.08
N GLU A 121 -2.94 8.79 -1.12
CA GLU A 121 -2.71 10.21 -0.87
C GLU A 121 -1.23 10.49 -0.53
N TYR A 122 -0.64 9.66 0.34
CA TYR A 122 0.78 9.78 0.68
C TYR A 122 1.67 9.44 -0.52
N SER A 123 1.37 8.37 -1.26
CA SER A 123 2.11 7.99 -2.46
C SER A 123 2.18 9.13 -3.48
N LEU A 124 1.03 9.73 -3.80
CA LEU A 124 0.94 10.86 -4.72
C LEU A 124 1.67 12.10 -4.20
N MET A 125 1.56 12.39 -2.89
CA MET A 125 2.25 13.53 -2.29
C MET A 125 3.78 13.38 -2.37
N TRP A 126 4.30 12.17 -2.20
CA TRP A 126 5.74 11.88 -2.19
C TRP A 126 6.33 11.52 -3.56
N LEU A 127 5.47 11.28 -4.56
CA LEU A 127 5.86 10.84 -5.90
C LEU A 127 6.86 11.77 -6.57
N GLU A 128 6.57 13.07 -6.58
CA GLU A 128 7.43 14.07 -7.23
C GLU A 128 8.80 14.17 -6.55
N TYR A 129 8.85 13.99 -5.23
CA TYR A 129 10.12 13.96 -4.51
C TYR A 129 10.94 12.71 -4.85
N ASP A 130 10.30 11.53 -4.95
CA ASP A 130 11.00 10.32 -5.37
C ASP A 130 11.61 10.46 -6.76
N HIS A 131 10.87 11.06 -7.70
CA HIS A 131 11.37 11.35 -9.04
C HIS A 131 12.54 12.33 -9.03
N PHE A 132 12.37 13.49 -8.37
CA PHE A 132 13.42 14.49 -8.25
C PHE A 132 14.68 13.92 -7.59
N SER A 133 14.55 13.23 -6.46
CA SER A 133 15.68 12.62 -5.72
C SER A 133 16.46 11.62 -6.59
N LYS A 134 15.77 10.77 -7.35
CA LYS A 134 16.43 9.81 -8.26
C LYS A 134 17.22 10.50 -9.37
N GLU A 135 16.65 11.55 -9.97
CA GLU A 135 17.35 12.31 -11.01
C GLU A 135 18.53 13.08 -10.41
N LEU A 136 18.35 13.68 -9.23
CA LEU A 136 19.41 14.36 -8.48
C LEU A 136 20.59 13.42 -8.15
N GLN A 137 20.29 12.19 -7.73
CA GLN A 137 21.31 11.17 -7.44
C GLN A 137 22.15 10.78 -8.66
N ASN A 138 21.67 10.98 -9.89
CA ASN A 138 22.49 10.72 -11.07
C ASN A 138 23.64 11.73 -11.18
N TYR A 139 23.38 13.00 -10.82
CA TYR A 139 24.41 14.03 -10.79
C TYR A 139 25.40 13.84 -9.64
N ALA A 140 24.94 13.33 -8.49
CA ALA A 140 25.81 12.98 -7.36
C ALA A 140 26.78 11.82 -7.65
N LYS A 141 26.51 10.99 -8.68
CA LYS A 141 27.41 9.89 -9.08
C LYS A 141 28.50 10.32 -10.06
N GLU A 142 28.35 11.48 -10.69
CA GLU A 142 29.35 11.98 -11.64
C GLU A 142 30.60 12.47 -10.91
N ASP A 143 31.77 12.33 -11.53
CA ASP A 143 32.97 12.96 -10.99
C ASP A 143 32.87 14.49 -11.14
N TRP A 144 33.55 15.20 -10.24
CA TRP A 144 33.53 16.67 -10.20
C TRP A 144 33.92 17.33 -11.53
N ILE A 145 34.86 16.75 -12.29
CA ILE A 145 35.35 17.34 -13.54
C ILE A 145 34.26 17.22 -14.61
N SER A 146 33.64 16.05 -14.73
CA SER A 146 32.50 15.80 -15.62
C SER A 146 31.31 16.69 -15.28
N PHE A 147 30.94 16.78 -13.99
CA PHE A 147 29.86 17.65 -13.52
C PHE A 147 30.13 19.12 -13.85
N LYS A 148 31.32 19.63 -13.51
CA LYS A 148 31.73 21.00 -13.79
C LYS A 148 31.72 21.32 -15.29
N SER A 149 32.14 20.39 -16.13
CA SER A 149 32.17 20.58 -17.59
C SER A 149 30.78 20.71 -18.22
N ARG A 150 29.74 20.19 -17.57
CA ARG A 150 28.34 20.20 -18.02
C ARG A 150 27.41 20.85 -17.00
N TYR A 151 27.91 21.83 -16.25
CA TYR A 151 27.15 22.48 -15.17
C TYR A 151 25.81 23.10 -15.66
N TYR A 152 25.77 23.58 -16.90
CA TYR A 152 24.57 24.16 -17.53
C TYR A 152 23.43 23.14 -17.66
N VAL A 153 23.75 21.85 -17.80
CA VAL A 153 22.74 20.77 -17.86
C VAL A 153 22.03 20.64 -16.51
N PHE A 154 22.77 20.82 -15.41
CA PHE A 154 22.18 20.78 -14.08
C PHE A 154 21.33 22.03 -13.79
N GLU A 155 21.74 23.20 -14.28
CA GLU A 155 20.92 24.42 -14.21
C GLU A 155 19.61 24.29 -15.02
N GLU A 156 19.68 23.68 -16.20
CA GLU A 156 18.50 23.34 -17.01
C GLU A 156 17.57 22.38 -16.27
N PHE A 157 18.12 21.29 -15.71
CA PHE A 157 17.39 20.35 -14.85
C PHE A 157 16.63 21.05 -13.70
N LEU A 158 17.29 21.93 -12.95
CA LEU A 158 16.64 22.66 -11.86
C LEU A 158 15.54 23.61 -12.37
N THR A 159 15.74 24.22 -13.55
CA THR A 159 14.76 25.12 -14.17
C THR A 159 13.54 24.35 -14.63
N GLU A 160 13.73 23.20 -15.27
CA GLU A 160 12.65 22.29 -15.69
C GLU A 160 11.83 21.83 -14.48
N TRP A 161 12.49 21.37 -13.42
CA TRP A 161 11.82 20.96 -12.19
C TRP A 161 11.08 22.10 -11.51
N SER A 162 11.66 23.29 -11.43
CA SER A 162 10.94 24.45 -10.89
C SER A 162 9.70 24.79 -11.69
N ASN A 163 9.76 24.75 -13.03
CA ASN A 163 8.61 25.01 -13.88
C ASN A 163 7.54 23.92 -13.73
N LYS A 164 7.97 22.65 -13.64
CA LYS A 164 7.08 21.51 -13.38
C LYS A 164 6.33 21.70 -12.07
N LEU A 165 7.03 21.94 -10.96
CA LEU A 165 6.41 22.10 -9.64
C LEU A 165 5.43 23.29 -9.57
N ARG A 166 5.70 24.38 -10.27
CA ARG A 166 4.79 25.53 -10.36
C ARG A 166 3.48 25.23 -11.10
N SER A 167 3.47 24.23 -11.99
CA SER A 167 2.27 23.83 -12.73
C SER A 167 1.43 22.78 -11.99
N LEU A 168 1.99 22.15 -10.95
CA LEU A 168 1.31 21.17 -10.13
C LEU A 168 0.49 21.83 -9.00
N GLN A 169 -0.45 21.07 -8.46
CA GLN A 169 -1.18 21.49 -7.25
C GLN A 169 -0.22 21.55 -6.05
N PRO A 170 -0.26 22.63 -5.25
CA PRO A 170 0.65 22.81 -4.14
C PRO A 170 0.33 21.81 -3.02
N THR A 171 1.21 20.83 -2.85
CA THR A 171 1.28 19.96 -1.68
C THR A 171 2.43 20.39 -0.76
N PRO A 172 2.44 19.99 0.53
CA PRO A 172 3.57 20.25 1.42
C PRO A 172 4.91 19.83 0.82
N MET A 173 4.95 18.71 0.10
CA MET A 173 6.18 18.19 -0.49
C MET A 173 6.63 18.99 -1.72
N THR A 174 5.70 19.39 -2.60
CA THR A 174 6.06 20.26 -3.74
C THR A 174 6.56 21.63 -3.29
N VAL A 175 6.00 22.19 -2.22
CA VAL A 175 6.47 23.45 -1.62
C VAL A 175 7.86 23.30 -1.01
N ARG A 176 8.13 22.18 -0.33
CA ARG A 176 9.47 21.84 0.17
C ARG A 176 10.47 21.75 -0.98
N LEU A 177 10.18 20.96 -2.01
CA LEU A 177 11.01 20.78 -3.19
C LEU A 177 11.32 22.11 -3.87
N GLN A 178 10.32 22.99 -4.01
CA GLN A 178 10.53 24.30 -4.60
C GLN A 178 11.54 25.13 -3.80
N LYS A 179 11.48 25.10 -2.46
CA LYS A 179 12.49 25.78 -1.61
C LYS A 179 13.88 25.18 -1.77
N GLU A 180 13.98 23.87 -1.92
CA GLU A 180 15.26 23.18 -2.12
C GLU A 180 15.88 23.58 -3.47
N ILE A 181 15.09 23.57 -4.55
CA ILE A 181 15.49 24.03 -5.88
C ILE A 181 15.90 25.50 -5.87
N ASP A 182 15.11 26.38 -5.25
CA ASP A 182 15.45 27.80 -5.10
C ASP A 182 16.79 27.97 -4.35
N GLY A 183 17.02 27.14 -3.33
CA GLY A 183 18.29 27.09 -2.59
C GLY A 183 19.48 26.72 -3.47
N PHE A 184 19.32 25.74 -4.37
CA PHE A 184 20.34 25.42 -5.38
C PHE A 184 20.57 26.60 -6.33
N MET A 185 19.50 27.18 -6.88
CA MET A 185 19.57 28.32 -7.81
C MET A 185 20.29 29.54 -7.22
N VAL A 186 20.04 29.86 -5.95
CA VAL A 186 20.76 30.97 -5.28
C VAL A 186 22.25 30.67 -5.17
N LYS A 187 22.64 29.43 -4.88
CA LYS A 187 24.07 29.03 -4.84
C LYS A 187 24.72 29.14 -6.23
N PHE A 188 23.99 28.86 -7.32
CA PHE A 188 24.48 29.06 -8.71
C PHE A 188 24.85 30.51 -9.01
N THR A 189 24.07 31.48 -8.56
CA THR A 189 24.33 32.91 -8.86
C THR A 189 25.62 33.46 -8.24
N ARG A 190 26.26 32.73 -7.31
CA ARG A 190 27.48 33.16 -6.61
C ARG A 190 28.79 32.62 -7.21
N ILE A 191 28.77 31.93 -8.35
CA ILE A 191 29.94 31.42 -9.09
C ILE A 191 30.77 30.34 -8.34
N ASP A 192 30.44 30.02 -7.09
CA ASP A 192 31.03 28.90 -6.36
C ASP A 192 30.24 27.61 -6.65
N ILE A 193 30.75 26.77 -7.57
CA ILE A 193 30.15 25.48 -7.93
C ILE A 193 30.54 24.38 -6.90
N ASN A 194 31.68 24.53 -6.21
CA ASN A 194 32.18 23.56 -5.21
C ASN A 194 31.16 23.21 -4.10
N PRO A 195 30.42 24.17 -3.49
CA PRO A 195 29.48 23.89 -2.41
C PRO A 195 28.23 23.10 -2.84
N ILE A 196 27.96 23.03 -4.14
CA ILE A 196 26.81 22.29 -4.69
C ILE A 196 27.20 20.82 -4.82
N PHE A 197 28.39 20.53 -5.34
CA PHE A 197 28.90 19.16 -5.39
C PHE A 197 29.14 18.59 -3.99
N ASP A 198 29.70 19.37 -3.07
CA ASP A 198 29.84 18.94 -1.67
C ASP A 198 28.47 18.66 -1.01
N TYR A 199 27.42 19.44 -1.33
CA TYR A 199 26.06 19.17 -0.84
C TYR A 199 25.43 17.93 -1.48
N LEU A 200 25.74 17.64 -2.76
CA LEU A 200 25.25 16.43 -3.44
C LEU A 200 25.96 15.16 -2.97
N ILE A 201 27.21 15.26 -2.50
CA ILE A 201 28.03 14.13 -2.05
C ILE A 201 27.93 13.90 -0.53
N TYR A 202 27.76 14.96 0.27
CA TYR A 202 27.86 14.91 1.73
C TYR A 202 26.62 15.42 2.49
N GLY A 203 25.54 15.84 1.81
CA GLY A 203 24.29 16.35 2.41
C GLY A 203 23.09 15.45 2.15
#